data_AF-A0A7C2QIW6-F1
#
_entry.id   AF-A0A7C2QIW6-F1
#
_cell.length_a   1.000
_cell.length_b   1.000
_cell.length_c   1.000
_cell.angle_alpha   90.00
_cell.angle_beta   90.00
_cell.angle_gamma   90.00
#
_symmetry.space_group_name_H-M   'P 1'
#
loop_
_entity.id
_entity.type
_entity.pdbx_description
1 polymer ?
#
loop_
_entity_poly.entity_id
_entity_poly.type
_entity_poly.pdbx_seq_one_letter_code
_entity_poly.pdbx_strand_id
1 'polypeptide(L)'
;MRDASSGGKGLGLAITKQLIELHGGSIDVSSEEGKGSTFTISLPLYQGDTRAADELAPAEARLLHEPEGRGLQAAGVSTASGDTDTAAPGADDAELLELSPPDTAPPAAAPRKTAVLPLKILAVDDEPVNFEILREFLSPDAYELTTARDGPAALALIAGKRFDVVLLDLVLPDMSGFDVCKKIREQYAPHELPVLIVTARDTAEDFIKAVRFGANDYIAKPFTRAELVLRIRTHVELSKMNNAYRRFIPERFLELLGKESVIDVVPGDQIQRVMSILFCDIRAFAAFSEDMEPREVFAFLNSYYEKISPIIREYGGFIDKYIGDEIMALFPDDPEDALKCALRMKKTVDTYNTFRSKVGYTPVSIGIGLHTGPMMLGTIGDEKRIEGTVISDAVNTASRLEGLTKLYGGSIIISASIFFTLKDPSLYRYRFLGLVQVKGKRETLSVYEIFDESPEGDLKQEQKDEFERGLQAYFKKDFKEASRIFKSILEANVTDKAARLYYNRAEEYKYKVLPDDWDGVETVFYT
;
A
#
# COMPACT_ATOMS: atom_id res chain seq x y z
N MET A 1 35.05 -24.04 46.10
CA MET A 1 34.60 -24.76 44.90
C MET A 1 33.46 -23.97 44.28
N ARG A 2 33.70 -23.33 43.13
CA ARG A 2 32.68 -22.64 42.32
C ARG A 2 32.81 -23.15 40.88
N ASP A 3 31.65 -23.43 40.31
CA ASP A 3 31.39 -24.17 39.07
C ASP A 3 31.93 -23.48 37.81
N ALA A 4 32.44 -24.32 36.90
CA ALA A 4 32.83 -23.97 35.55
C ALA A 4 31.63 -24.11 34.60
N SER A 5 30.95 -23.02 34.25
CA SER A 5 29.85 -23.07 33.26
C SER A 5 29.60 -21.75 32.51
N SER A 6 30.67 -21.08 32.08
CA SER A 6 30.60 -19.98 31.10
C SER A 6 31.83 -19.91 30.20
N GLY A 7 32.19 -21.03 29.57
CA GLY A 7 33.21 -21.05 28.52
C GLY A 7 32.61 -20.62 27.17
N GLY A 8 33.07 -19.50 26.61
CA GLY A 8 32.77 -19.15 25.22
C GLY A 8 33.17 -20.28 24.27
N LYS A 9 32.43 -20.51 23.18
CA LYS A 9 32.55 -21.68 22.29
C LYS A 9 33.92 -21.87 21.58
N GLY A 10 34.94 -21.07 21.87
CA GLY A 10 36.27 -21.11 21.21
C GLY A 10 36.27 -20.71 19.72
N LEU A 11 35.10 -20.57 19.10
CA LEU A 11 34.91 -20.29 17.66
C LEU A 11 35.47 -18.94 17.22
N GLY A 12 35.33 -17.90 18.05
CA GLY A 12 35.78 -16.54 17.68
C GLY A 12 37.29 -16.48 17.43
N LEU A 13 38.09 -17.11 18.29
CA LEU A 13 39.54 -17.11 18.13
C LEU A 13 39.99 -18.00 16.95
N ALA A 14 39.27 -19.10 16.68
CA ALA A 14 39.54 -19.97 15.54
C ALA A 14 39.28 -19.27 14.20
N ILE A 15 38.19 -18.51 14.10
CA ILE A 15 37.86 -17.70 12.91
C ILE A 15 38.89 -16.57 12.73
N THR A 16 39.22 -15.85 13.80
CA THR A 16 40.24 -14.78 13.77
C THR A 16 41.60 -15.31 13.33
N LYS A 17 42.03 -16.47 13.84
CA LYS A 17 43.28 -17.12 13.43
C LYS A 17 43.28 -17.47 11.95
N GLN A 18 42.22 -18.10 11.43
CA GLN A 18 42.10 -18.43 10.00
C GLN A 18 42.17 -17.19 9.11
N LEU A 19 41.50 -16.09 9.50
CA LEU A 19 41.55 -14.83 8.76
C LEU A 19 42.96 -14.25 8.71
N ILE A 20 43.69 -14.25 9.83
CA ILE A 20 45.06 -13.72 9.88
C ILE A 20 46.03 -14.57 9.07
N GLU A 21 45.92 -15.90 9.14
CA GLU A 21 46.73 -16.83 8.35
C GLU A 21 46.45 -16.67 6.84
N LEU A 22 45.19 -16.46 6.44
CA LEU A 22 44.82 -16.17 5.05
C LEU A 22 45.46 -14.87 4.52
N HIS A 23 45.71 -13.90 5.39
CA HIS A 23 46.42 -12.66 5.05
C HIS A 23 47.95 -12.79 5.19
N GLY A 24 48.47 -14.00 5.39
CA GLY A 24 49.90 -14.27 5.53
C GLY A 24 50.51 -13.79 6.86
N GLY A 25 49.68 -13.50 7.87
CA GLY A 25 50.09 -13.06 9.20
C GLY A 25 50.17 -14.17 10.25
N SER A 26 50.47 -13.79 11.48
CA SER A 26 50.49 -14.67 12.66
C SER A 26 49.74 -14.05 13.85
N ILE A 27 49.28 -14.89 14.76
CA ILE A 27 48.64 -14.49 16.02
C ILE A 27 49.25 -15.27 17.20
N ASP A 28 49.64 -14.54 18.24
CA ASP A 28 50.24 -15.06 19.48
C ASP A 28 49.41 -14.64 20.70
N VAL A 29 49.54 -15.38 21.81
CA VAL A 29 48.85 -15.07 23.07
C VAL A 29 49.81 -15.13 24.26
N SER A 30 49.69 -14.15 25.14
CA SER A 30 50.32 -14.14 26.47
C SER A 30 49.23 -14.00 27.54
N SER A 31 49.16 -14.92 28.49
CA SER A 31 48.14 -14.87 29.54
C SER A 31 48.69 -15.28 30.89
N GLU A 32 48.25 -14.55 31.93
CA GLU A 32 48.54 -14.86 33.33
C GLU A 32 47.21 -14.95 34.10
N GLU A 33 47.06 -16.00 34.91
CA GLU A 33 45.82 -16.28 35.62
C GLU A 33 45.45 -15.12 36.57
N GLY A 34 44.21 -14.65 36.47
CA GLY A 34 43.71 -13.50 37.24
C GLY A 34 44.14 -12.11 36.73
N LYS A 35 45.02 -12.02 35.72
CA LYS A 35 45.42 -10.75 35.08
C LYS A 35 44.92 -10.57 33.64
N GLY A 36 44.37 -11.63 33.03
CA GLY A 36 43.79 -11.62 31.69
C GLY A 36 44.72 -12.18 30.60
N SER A 37 44.33 -11.98 29.34
CA SER A 37 45.05 -12.46 28.16
C SER A 37 45.29 -11.32 27.16
N THR A 38 46.51 -11.21 26.64
CA THR A 38 46.88 -10.30 25.56
C THR A 38 47.13 -11.11 24.29
N PHE A 39 46.47 -10.73 23.20
CA PHE A 39 46.66 -11.33 21.88
C PHE A 39 47.43 -10.35 20.99
N THR A 40 48.49 -10.82 20.34
CA THR A 40 49.31 -10.01 19.43
C THR A 40 49.16 -10.55 18.02
N ILE A 41 48.82 -9.67 17.07
CA ILE A 41 48.61 -10.01 15.66
C ILE A 41 49.70 -9.32 14.85
N SER A 42 50.35 -10.07 13.96
CA SER A 42 51.32 -9.55 13.00
C SER A 42 50.84 -9.85 11.58
N LEU A 43 50.82 -8.84 10.71
CA LEU A 43 50.44 -8.98 9.30
C LEU A 43 51.56 -8.46 8.40
N PRO A 44 51.82 -9.09 7.24
CA PRO A 44 52.81 -8.60 6.29
C PRO A 44 52.35 -7.25 5.73
N LEU A 45 53.27 -6.29 5.70
CA LEU A 45 53.05 -5.03 5.01
C LEU A 45 52.91 -5.29 3.51
N TYR A 46 51.91 -4.68 2.89
CA TYR A 46 51.69 -4.77 1.45
C TYR A 46 52.91 -4.21 0.69
N GLN A 47 53.55 -5.04 -0.14
CA GLN A 47 54.70 -4.67 -0.98
C GLN A 47 54.35 -4.67 -2.48
N GLY A 48 53.09 -4.37 -2.83
CA GLY A 48 52.69 -4.15 -4.21
C GLY A 48 52.89 -2.70 -4.65
N ASP A 49 53.09 -2.49 -5.97
CA ASP A 49 53.24 -1.17 -6.58
C ASP A 49 51.96 -0.35 -6.33
N THR A 50 52.07 0.75 -5.58
CA THR A 50 50.94 1.58 -5.13
C THR A 50 50.18 2.24 -6.28
N ARG A 51 50.63 2.08 -7.53
CA ARG A 51 49.97 2.60 -8.74
C ARG A 51 48.63 1.94 -9.07
N ALA A 52 48.33 0.75 -8.55
CA ALA A 52 47.04 0.09 -8.77
C ALA A 52 45.95 0.50 -7.73
N ALA A 53 46.32 1.21 -6.66
CA ALA A 53 45.37 1.67 -5.65
C ALA A 53 44.64 2.98 -6.04
N ASP A 54 45.21 3.77 -6.96
CA ASP A 54 44.61 5.03 -7.44
C ASP A 54 43.51 4.86 -8.51
N GLU A 55 43.39 3.67 -9.11
CA GLU A 55 42.33 3.35 -10.09
C GLU A 55 41.06 2.75 -9.45
N LEU A 56 41.11 2.37 -8.17
CA LEU A 56 39.99 1.77 -7.41
C LEU A 56 39.46 2.67 -6.28
N ALA A 57 39.89 3.93 -6.21
CA ALA A 57 39.30 4.90 -5.29
C ALA A 57 37.91 5.36 -5.79
N PRO A 58 36.88 5.43 -4.91
CA PRO A 58 35.56 5.94 -5.28
C PRO A 58 35.63 7.40 -5.75
N ALA A 59 34.75 7.75 -6.69
CA ALA A 59 34.71 9.04 -7.40
C ALA A 59 34.62 10.29 -6.49
N GLU A 60 34.35 10.14 -5.20
CA GLU A 60 34.25 11.25 -4.22
C GLU A 60 35.61 11.88 -3.89
N ALA A 61 36.73 11.18 -4.07
CA ALA A 61 38.07 11.74 -3.75
C ALA A 61 38.64 12.66 -4.84
N ARG A 62 38.00 12.77 -6.02
CA ARG A 62 38.47 13.60 -7.15
C ARG A 62 37.86 15.00 -7.22
N LEU A 63 36.97 15.36 -6.30
CA LEU A 63 36.27 16.66 -6.30
C LEU A 63 36.94 17.78 -5.50
N LEU A 64 38.12 17.54 -4.91
CA LEU A 64 38.76 18.53 -4.02
C LEU A 64 39.81 19.44 -4.69
N HIS A 65 40.00 19.41 -6.02
CA HIS A 65 40.94 20.33 -6.67
C HIS A 65 40.41 20.96 -7.98
N GLU A 66 39.81 22.16 -7.79
CA GLU A 66 39.82 23.38 -8.63
C GLU A 66 39.06 23.43 -9.98
N PRO A 67 38.76 24.62 -10.56
CA PRO A 67 38.51 25.97 -10.00
C PRO A 67 37.15 26.55 -10.47
N GLU A 68 36.86 27.77 -10.02
CA GLU A 68 35.68 28.58 -10.37
C GLU A 68 35.38 28.71 -11.88
N GLY A 69 34.09 28.61 -12.24
CA GLY A 69 33.53 29.37 -13.36
C GLY A 69 32.80 28.61 -14.47
N ARG A 70 31.58 29.10 -14.74
CA ARG A 70 30.71 28.93 -15.93
C ARG A 70 29.68 27.80 -15.88
N GLY A 71 28.43 28.26 -15.80
CA GLY A 71 27.24 27.45 -15.62
C GLY A 71 26.72 26.75 -16.89
N LEU A 72 25.80 25.84 -16.63
CA LEU A 72 24.78 25.40 -17.56
C LEU A 72 23.47 25.19 -16.81
N GLN A 73 22.42 25.79 -17.35
CA GLN A 73 21.04 25.76 -16.87
C GLN A 73 20.42 24.38 -17.15
N ALA A 74 19.74 23.82 -16.16
CA ALA A 74 18.78 22.73 -16.31
C ALA A 74 17.42 23.19 -15.77
N ALA A 75 16.39 22.93 -16.58
CA ALA A 75 15.06 23.53 -16.51
C ALA A 75 14.16 22.92 -15.43
N GLY A 76 13.29 23.78 -14.89
CA GLY A 76 12.48 23.60 -13.69
C GLY A 76 11.53 22.40 -13.64
N VAL A 77 11.53 21.74 -12.49
CA VAL A 77 10.38 21.04 -11.91
C VAL A 77 9.52 22.10 -11.23
N SER A 78 8.28 22.25 -11.67
CA SER A 78 7.31 23.18 -11.09
C SER A 78 6.68 22.53 -9.85
N THR A 79 7.20 22.89 -8.68
CA THR A 79 6.45 22.85 -7.42
C THR A 79 5.65 24.15 -7.33
N ALA A 80 4.33 24.06 -7.31
CA ALA A 80 3.46 25.18 -6.97
C ALA A 80 2.92 24.98 -5.55
N SER A 81 3.61 25.59 -4.59
CA SER A 81 3.03 26.10 -3.35
C SER A 81 3.57 27.51 -3.20
N GLY A 82 2.72 28.52 -3.32
CA GLY A 82 3.08 29.93 -3.20
C GLY A 82 3.26 30.36 -1.75
N ASP A 83 4.24 31.22 -1.56
CA ASP A 83 4.80 31.75 -0.31
C ASP A 83 3.82 32.50 0.60
N THR A 84 4.08 32.45 1.91
CA THR A 84 4.39 33.68 2.69
C THR A 84 5.42 33.38 3.78
N ASP A 85 6.66 33.78 3.49
CA ASP A 85 7.61 34.54 4.31
C ASP A 85 7.49 34.49 5.86
N THR A 86 8.50 33.95 6.54
CA THR A 86 9.43 34.73 7.39
C THR A 86 10.42 33.83 8.14
N ALA A 87 11.72 34.18 7.98
CA ALA A 87 12.87 34.02 8.87
C ALA A 87 12.92 32.86 9.90
N ALA A 88 13.93 32.00 9.73
CA ALA A 88 14.50 31.17 10.79
C ALA A 88 15.05 32.02 11.95
N PRO A 89 15.01 31.50 13.19
CA PRO A 89 16.22 30.97 13.81
C PRO A 89 15.96 29.55 14.37
N GLY A 90 16.91 28.62 14.39
CA GLY A 90 18.12 28.70 15.21
C GLY A 90 17.87 27.85 16.47
N ALA A 91 18.62 26.75 16.60
CA ALA A 91 18.64 25.92 17.80
C ALA A 91 19.05 26.77 19.02
N ASP A 92 18.31 26.64 20.13
CA ASP A 92 18.84 26.45 21.48
C ASP A 92 17.68 26.36 22.51
N ASP A 93 17.88 25.44 23.47
CA ASP A 93 17.37 25.44 24.84
C ASP A 93 15.86 25.58 25.09
N ALA A 94 15.14 24.44 25.06
CA ALA A 94 13.86 24.30 25.75
C ALA A 94 14.07 23.68 27.14
N GLU A 95 14.07 24.57 28.12
CA GLU A 95 14.07 24.35 29.55
C GLU A 95 12.91 23.42 30.00
N LEU A 96 13.25 22.43 30.83
CA LEU A 96 12.33 21.50 31.49
C LEU A 96 11.34 22.25 32.39
N LEU A 97 10.06 22.29 32.00
CA LEU A 97 8.95 22.55 32.91
C LEU A 97 8.25 21.24 33.23
N GLU A 98 8.63 20.64 34.36
CA GLU A 98 7.87 19.59 35.03
C GLU A 98 6.51 20.15 35.47
N LEU A 99 5.43 19.71 34.82
CA LEU A 99 4.06 19.88 35.33
C LEU A 99 3.50 18.50 35.67
N SER A 100 3.31 18.28 36.97
CA SER A 100 2.63 17.12 37.55
C SER A 100 1.22 16.94 36.97
N PRO A 101 0.75 15.70 36.78
CA PRO A 101 -0.55 15.45 36.15
C PRO A 101 -1.70 15.69 37.14
N PRO A 102 -2.81 16.33 36.73
CA PRO A 102 -4.07 16.15 37.40
C PRO A 102 -4.75 14.86 36.92
N ASP A 103 -5.06 14.02 37.91
CA ASP A 103 -5.95 12.87 37.84
C ASP A 103 -7.25 13.19 37.10
N THR A 104 -7.79 12.16 36.42
CA THR A 104 -9.09 12.07 35.72
C THR A 104 -9.10 12.32 34.20
N ALA A 105 -8.18 11.68 33.48
CA ALA A 105 -8.46 11.22 32.12
C ALA A 105 -9.03 9.79 32.16
N PRO A 106 -10.05 9.41 31.36
CA PRO A 106 -10.35 8.01 31.13
C PRO A 106 -9.09 7.35 30.55
N PRO A 107 -8.72 6.13 31.00
CA PRO A 107 -7.42 5.56 30.65
C PRO A 107 -7.30 5.51 29.13
N ALA A 108 -6.29 6.21 28.61
CA ALA A 108 -5.75 5.96 27.29
C ALA A 108 -5.70 4.44 27.13
N ALA A 109 -6.38 3.91 26.11
CA ALA A 109 -6.39 2.47 25.86
C ALA A 109 -4.95 1.99 25.97
N ALA A 110 -4.66 1.25 27.04
CA ALA A 110 -3.36 0.65 27.26
C ALA A 110 -2.97 -0.02 25.94
N PRO A 111 -1.67 -0.08 25.55
CA PRO A 111 -1.28 -0.92 24.43
C PRO A 111 -1.97 -2.25 24.67
N ARG A 112 -2.94 -2.61 23.81
CA ARG A 112 -3.63 -3.89 23.94
C ARG A 112 -2.48 -4.87 23.93
N LYS A 113 -2.19 -5.49 25.08
CA LYS A 113 -1.42 -6.73 25.11
C LYS A 113 -2.22 -7.61 24.18
N THR A 114 -1.79 -7.70 22.93
CA THR A 114 -2.35 -8.64 21.98
C THR A 114 -2.23 -9.96 22.69
N ALA A 115 -3.37 -10.54 23.09
CA ALA A 115 -3.37 -11.93 23.51
C ALA A 115 -2.69 -12.66 22.36
N VAL A 116 -1.49 -13.18 22.59
CA VAL A 116 -0.74 -13.87 21.55
C VAL A 116 -1.55 -15.13 21.29
N LEU A 117 -2.37 -15.08 20.24
CA LEU A 117 -3.15 -16.23 19.83
C LEU A 117 -2.17 -17.38 19.55
N PRO A 118 -2.50 -18.62 19.94
CA PRO A 118 -1.64 -19.76 19.70
C PRO A 118 -1.40 -19.94 18.21
N LEU A 119 -0.18 -20.29 17.83
CA LEU A 119 0.21 -20.56 16.45
C LEU A 119 -0.49 -21.82 15.95
N LYS A 120 -1.18 -21.73 14.81
CA LYS A 120 -1.95 -22.84 14.24
C LYS A 120 -1.04 -23.71 13.38
N ILE A 121 -0.85 -24.94 13.79
CA ILE A 121 0.01 -25.92 13.12
C ILE A 121 -0.85 -27.01 12.52
N LEU A 122 -0.64 -27.32 11.25
CA LEU A 122 -1.16 -28.54 10.63
C LEU A 122 -0.06 -29.60 10.59
N ALA A 123 -0.24 -30.73 11.27
CA ALA A 123 0.64 -31.88 11.15
C ALA A 123 0.02 -32.95 10.26
N VAL A 124 0.76 -33.41 9.26
CA VAL A 124 0.32 -34.42 8.29
C VAL A 124 1.25 -35.63 8.38
N ASP A 125 0.75 -36.72 8.94
CA ASP A 125 1.51 -37.94 9.22
C ASP A 125 0.54 -39.13 9.34
N ASP A 126 0.86 -40.29 8.79
CA ASP A 126 -0.04 -41.44 8.81
C ASP A 126 0.06 -42.25 10.11
N GLU A 127 1.15 -42.11 10.85
CA GLU A 127 1.40 -42.78 12.12
C GLU A 127 0.84 -41.98 13.32
N PRO A 128 -0.16 -42.50 14.06
CA PRO A 128 -0.77 -41.77 15.18
C PRO A 128 0.21 -41.42 16.30
N VAL A 129 1.28 -42.21 16.48
CA VAL A 129 2.31 -41.99 17.49
C VAL A 129 3.05 -40.67 17.28
N ASN A 130 3.28 -40.28 16.01
CA ASN A 130 3.95 -39.03 15.69
C ASN A 130 3.13 -37.81 16.16
N PHE A 131 1.79 -37.88 16.14
CA PHE A 131 0.96 -36.82 16.69
C PHE A 131 1.06 -36.70 18.22
N GLU A 132 1.18 -37.80 18.95
CA GLU A 132 1.36 -37.75 20.41
C GLU A 132 2.69 -37.09 20.78
N ILE A 133 3.77 -37.39 20.06
CA ILE A 133 5.07 -36.73 20.23
C ILE A 133 4.96 -35.23 19.94
N LEU A 134 4.28 -34.84 18.85
CA LEU A 134 4.07 -33.43 18.53
C LEU A 134 3.22 -32.71 19.58
N ARG A 135 2.19 -33.37 20.15
CA ARG A 135 1.40 -32.81 21.26
C ARG A 135 2.22 -32.62 22.53
N GLU A 136 3.14 -33.53 22.83
CA GLU A 136 4.06 -33.39 23.96
C GLU A 136 5.05 -32.24 23.74
N PHE A 137 5.56 -32.08 22.51
CA PHE A 137 6.54 -31.05 22.19
C PHE A 137 5.92 -29.64 22.12
N LEU A 138 4.68 -29.52 21.62
CA LEU A 138 4.00 -28.26 21.36
C LEU A 138 3.03 -27.91 22.50
N SER A 139 3.39 -26.92 23.31
CA SER A 139 2.54 -26.46 24.42
C SER A 139 1.22 -25.87 23.91
N PRO A 140 0.06 -26.24 24.48
CA PRO A 140 -1.25 -25.73 24.07
C PRO A 140 -1.43 -24.23 24.31
N ASP A 141 -0.64 -23.62 25.21
CA ASP A 141 -0.68 -22.19 25.46
C ASP A 141 -0.10 -21.37 24.29
N ALA A 142 0.77 -21.97 23.49
CA ALA A 142 1.50 -21.30 22.42
C ALA A 142 1.18 -21.85 21.02
N TYR A 143 0.64 -23.06 20.92
CA TYR A 143 0.39 -23.75 19.66
C TYR A 143 -0.97 -24.46 19.66
N GLU A 144 -1.69 -24.34 18.54
CA GLU A 144 -2.92 -25.06 18.25
C GLU A 144 -2.62 -26.11 17.18
N LEU A 145 -2.56 -27.39 17.57
CA LEU A 145 -2.22 -28.49 16.66
C LEU A 145 -3.49 -29.11 16.03
N THR A 146 -3.60 -29.01 14.71
CA THR A 146 -4.54 -29.78 13.89
C THR A 146 -3.79 -30.91 13.18
N THR A 147 -4.38 -32.10 13.09
CA THR A 147 -3.73 -33.30 12.52
C THR A 147 -4.50 -33.84 11.32
N ALA A 148 -3.79 -34.34 10.31
CA ALA A 148 -4.33 -35.05 9.15
C ALA A 148 -3.52 -36.33 8.88
N ARG A 149 -4.19 -37.44 8.56
CA ARG A 149 -3.54 -38.75 8.38
C ARG A 149 -3.11 -39.07 6.95
N ASP A 150 -3.50 -38.22 6.01
CA ASP A 150 -3.27 -38.40 4.59
C ASP A 150 -3.27 -37.03 3.88
N GLY A 151 -2.75 -37.02 2.65
CA GLY A 151 -2.64 -35.81 1.83
C GLY A 151 -4.00 -35.18 1.46
N PRO A 152 -5.00 -35.95 0.98
CA PRO A 152 -6.32 -35.41 0.65
C PRO A 152 -7.01 -34.71 1.83
N ALA A 153 -6.96 -35.28 3.03
CA ALA A 153 -7.52 -34.66 4.23
C ALA A 153 -6.77 -33.38 4.61
N ALA A 154 -5.44 -33.36 4.48
CA ALA A 154 -4.65 -32.16 4.72
C ALA A 154 -5.05 -31.01 3.78
N LEU A 155 -5.20 -31.29 2.48
CA LEU A 155 -5.59 -30.29 1.48
C LEU A 155 -7.04 -29.79 1.71
N ALA A 156 -7.96 -30.67 2.12
CA ALA A 156 -9.31 -30.27 2.49
C ALA A 156 -9.33 -29.34 3.72
N LEU A 157 -8.47 -29.60 4.72
CA LEU A 157 -8.32 -28.73 5.88
C LEU A 157 -7.74 -27.36 5.50
N ILE A 158 -6.73 -27.33 4.63
CA ILE A 158 -6.10 -26.09 4.16
C ILE A 158 -7.10 -25.22 3.37
N ALA A 159 -7.99 -25.84 2.59
CA ALA A 159 -9.02 -25.11 1.86
C ALA A 159 -10.05 -24.43 2.78
N GLY A 160 -10.33 -25.02 3.96
CA GLY A 160 -11.35 -24.53 4.90
C GLY A 160 -10.82 -23.74 6.10
N LYS A 161 -9.52 -23.85 6.42
CA LYS A 161 -8.90 -23.27 7.63
C LYS A 161 -7.58 -22.59 7.30
N ARG A 162 -7.17 -21.62 8.13
CA ARG A 162 -5.85 -20.97 8.06
C ARG A 162 -4.89 -21.60 9.05
N PHE A 163 -3.66 -21.83 8.60
CA PHE A 163 -2.55 -22.34 9.39
C PHE A 163 -1.34 -21.40 9.27
N ASP A 164 -0.50 -21.36 10.30
CA ASP A 164 0.76 -20.59 10.31
C ASP A 164 1.95 -21.41 9.78
N VAL A 165 1.88 -22.75 9.86
CA VAL A 165 2.90 -23.67 9.35
C VAL A 165 2.31 -25.07 9.16
N VAL A 166 2.82 -25.80 8.18
CA VAL A 166 2.53 -27.23 7.95
C VAL A 166 3.77 -28.05 8.29
N LEU A 167 3.61 -29.08 9.12
CA LEU A 167 4.57 -30.16 9.33
C LEU A 167 4.11 -31.35 8.49
N LEU A 168 4.92 -31.78 7.53
CA LEU A 168 4.49 -32.73 6.49
C LEU A 168 5.44 -33.91 6.39
N ASP A 169 4.94 -35.12 6.67
CA ASP A 169 5.67 -36.34 6.36
C ASP A 169 5.71 -36.58 4.84
N LEU A 170 6.80 -37.21 4.36
CA LEU A 170 6.96 -37.55 2.95
C LEU A 170 6.21 -38.81 2.55
N VAL A 171 6.10 -39.76 3.46
CA VAL A 171 5.50 -41.06 3.29
C VAL A 171 4.09 -40.98 3.87
N LEU A 172 3.11 -40.86 2.99
CA LEU A 172 1.69 -40.84 3.34
C LEU A 172 0.96 -41.88 2.50
N PRO A 173 -0.19 -42.40 2.98
CA PRO A 173 -1.09 -43.18 2.16
C PRO A 173 -1.66 -42.31 1.04
N ASP A 174 -1.86 -42.92 -0.12
CA ASP A 174 -2.46 -42.35 -1.35
C ASP A 174 -1.63 -41.35 -2.16
N MET A 175 -0.98 -40.37 -1.53
CA MET A 175 -0.15 -39.39 -2.25
C MET A 175 1.10 -39.02 -1.45
N SER A 176 2.22 -38.77 -2.13
CA SER A 176 3.46 -38.43 -1.42
C SER A 176 3.40 -37.04 -0.78
N GLY A 177 4.17 -36.81 0.29
CA GLY A 177 4.31 -35.47 0.86
C GLY A 177 4.84 -34.44 -0.14
N PHE A 178 5.60 -34.87 -1.15
CA PHE A 178 6.00 -33.98 -2.26
C PHE A 178 4.79 -33.51 -3.07
N ASP A 179 3.86 -34.41 -3.39
CA ASP A 179 2.64 -34.06 -4.12
C ASP A 179 1.73 -33.13 -3.30
N VAL A 180 1.67 -33.33 -1.98
CA VAL A 180 0.94 -32.45 -1.06
C VAL A 180 1.58 -31.07 -1.06
N CYS A 181 2.91 -30.99 -0.89
CA CYS A 181 3.65 -29.73 -0.91
C CYS A 181 3.44 -28.98 -2.23
N LYS A 182 3.52 -29.67 -3.37
CA LYS A 182 3.27 -29.08 -4.69
C LYS A 182 1.86 -28.50 -4.80
N LYS A 183 0.83 -29.23 -4.36
CA LYS A 183 -0.55 -28.72 -4.36
C LYS A 183 -0.75 -27.54 -3.42
N ILE A 184 -0.06 -27.50 -2.28
CA ILE A 184 -0.05 -26.31 -1.40
C ILE A 184 0.54 -25.12 -2.16
N ARG A 185 1.62 -25.32 -2.92
CA ARG A 185 2.29 -24.25 -3.69
C ARG A 185 1.49 -23.72 -4.87
N GLU A 186 0.50 -24.46 -5.36
CA GLU A 186 -0.48 -23.96 -6.34
C GLU A 186 -1.41 -22.88 -5.75
N GLN A 187 -1.54 -22.81 -4.42
CA GLN A 187 -2.43 -21.89 -3.71
C GLN A 187 -1.72 -20.89 -2.81
N TYR A 188 -0.57 -21.26 -2.26
CA TYR A 188 0.16 -20.47 -1.27
C TYR A 188 1.66 -20.42 -1.59
N ALA A 189 2.19 -19.21 -1.71
CA ALA A 189 3.62 -19.03 -1.85
C ALA A 189 4.37 -19.50 -0.57
N PRO A 190 5.66 -19.88 -0.66
CA PRO A 190 6.42 -20.37 0.50
C PRO A 190 6.46 -19.42 1.70
N HIS A 191 6.42 -18.11 1.46
CA HIS A 191 6.38 -17.10 2.52
C HIS A 191 4.99 -16.87 3.12
N GLU A 192 3.93 -17.36 2.49
CA GLU A 192 2.55 -17.25 2.99
C GLU A 192 2.19 -18.43 3.89
N LEU A 193 2.56 -19.65 3.47
CA LEU A 193 2.38 -20.87 4.26
C LEU A 193 3.66 -21.71 4.24
N PRO A 194 4.48 -21.60 5.30
CA PRO A 194 5.65 -22.42 5.46
C PRO A 194 5.30 -23.92 5.55
N VAL A 195 6.02 -24.74 4.79
CA VAL A 195 5.92 -26.21 4.83
C VAL A 195 7.26 -26.76 5.27
N LEU A 196 7.30 -27.40 6.43
CA LEU A 196 8.47 -28.09 6.97
C LEU A 196 8.27 -29.58 6.74
N ILE A 197 9.14 -30.19 5.94
CA ILE A 197 9.12 -31.63 5.78
C ILE A 197 9.68 -32.28 7.04
N VAL A 198 8.98 -33.27 7.59
CA VAL A 198 9.40 -34.00 8.78
C VAL A 198 9.34 -35.49 8.49
N THR A 199 10.48 -36.16 8.30
CA THR A 199 10.49 -37.54 7.77
C THR A 199 11.65 -38.39 8.31
N ALA A 200 11.50 -39.71 8.26
CA ALA A 200 12.59 -40.67 8.55
C ALA A 200 13.52 -40.92 7.35
N ARG A 201 13.13 -40.50 6.14
CA ARG A 201 14.03 -40.51 4.98
C ARG A 201 14.98 -39.32 5.13
N ASP A 202 16.28 -39.52 5.13
CA ASP A 202 17.25 -38.43 5.26
C ASP A 202 18.38 -38.61 4.24
N THR A 203 17.99 -38.54 2.97
CA THR A 203 18.95 -38.60 1.86
C THR A 203 19.10 -37.23 1.24
N ALA A 204 20.30 -36.92 0.73
CA ALA A 204 20.54 -35.67 0.00
C ALA A 204 19.59 -35.49 -1.19
N GLU A 205 19.20 -36.59 -1.86
CA GLU A 205 18.24 -36.55 -2.97
C GLU A 205 16.83 -36.14 -2.51
N ASP A 206 16.36 -36.66 -1.39
CA ASP A 206 15.05 -36.33 -0.84
C ASP A 206 15.01 -34.89 -0.33
N PHE A 207 16.10 -34.41 0.28
CA PHE A 207 16.26 -33.00 0.64
C PHE A 207 16.19 -32.08 -0.59
N ILE A 208 16.97 -32.37 -1.65
CA ILE A 208 16.97 -31.58 -2.88
C ILE A 208 15.58 -31.58 -3.53
N LYS A 209 14.89 -32.73 -3.55
CA LYS A 209 13.52 -32.83 -4.05
C LYS A 209 12.56 -31.97 -3.23
N ALA A 210 12.62 -32.03 -1.89
CA ALA A 210 11.75 -31.27 -1.01
C ALA A 210 11.85 -29.76 -1.29
N VAL A 211 13.08 -29.23 -1.36
CA VAL A 211 13.33 -27.82 -1.65
C VAL A 211 12.81 -27.44 -3.04
N ARG A 212 13.02 -28.28 -4.06
CA ARG A 212 12.51 -28.04 -5.43
C ARG A 212 10.99 -28.01 -5.52
N PHE A 213 10.30 -28.76 -4.67
CA PHE A 213 8.84 -28.74 -4.57
C PHE A 213 8.31 -27.60 -3.69
N GLY A 214 9.19 -26.75 -3.16
CA GLY A 214 8.84 -25.54 -2.44
C GLY A 214 8.76 -25.70 -0.93
N ALA A 215 9.28 -26.79 -0.34
CA ALA A 215 9.41 -26.88 1.11
C ALA A 215 10.35 -25.80 1.64
N ASN A 216 10.00 -25.22 2.80
CA ASN A 216 10.80 -24.19 3.45
C ASN A 216 11.95 -24.78 4.26
N ASP A 217 11.77 -26.00 4.75
CA ASP A 217 12.78 -26.72 5.52
C ASP A 217 12.55 -28.23 5.50
N TYR A 218 13.54 -28.94 6.03
CA TYR A 218 13.61 -30.38 6.13
C TYR A 218 14.16 -30.81 7.49
N ILE A 219 13.41 -31.67 8.19
CA ILE A 219 13.69 -32.14 9.54
C ILE A 219 13.73 -33.67 9.52
N ALA A 220 14.89 -34.25 9.80
CA ALA A 220 15.06 -35.70 9.90
C ALA A 220 14.55 -36.22 11.25
N LYS A 221 13.84 -37.35 11.25
CA LYS A 221 13.47 -38.11 12.44
C LYS A 221 14.65 -39.04 12.84
N PRO A 222 15.02 -39.15 14.12
CA PRO A 222 14.42 -38.49 15.28
C PRO A 222 14.91 -37.04 15.47
N PHE A 223 14.00 -36.15 15.88
CA PHE A 223 14.30 -34.75 16.20
C PHE A 223 14.06 -34.45 17.68
N THR A 224 14.71 -33.39 18.18
CA THR A 224 14.47 -32.92 19.55
C THR A 224 13.35 -31.88 19.61
N ARG A 225 12.72 -31.71 20.78
CA ARG A 225 11.75 -30.63 21.01
C ARG A 225 12.34 -29.25 20.69
N ALA A 226 13.58 -29.00 21.10
CA ALA A 226 14.26 -27.73 20.89
C ALA A 226 14.45 -27.43 19.40
N GLU A 227 14.87 -28.42 18.62
CA GLU A 227 15.04 -28.30 17.17
C GLU A 227 13.72 -28.00 16.46
N LEU A 228 12.67 -28.79 16.71
CA LEU A 228 11.37 -28.63 16.06
C LEU A 228 10.79 -27.23 16.35
N VAL A 229 10.78 -26.83 17.63
CA VAL A 229 10.22 -25.55 18.05
C VAL A 229 11.01 -24.37 17.45
N LEU A 230 12.34 -24.48 17.37
CA LEU A 230 13.17 -23.44 16.76
C LEU A 230 12.84 -23.28 15.27
N ARG A 231 12.82 -24.38 14.51
CA ARG A 231 12.52 -24.34 13.07
C ARG A 231 11.13 -23.82 12.77
N ILE A 232 10.12 -24.24 13.54
CA ILE A 232 8.76 -23.71 13.45
C ILE A 232 8.77 -22.19 13.65
N ARG A 233 9.36 -21.71 14.75
CA ARG A 233 9.37 -20.28 15.07
C ARG A 233 10.08 -19.46 14.01
N THR A 234 11.25 -19.88 13.56
CA THR A 234 12.01 -19.17 12.52
C THR A 234 11.20 -19.00 11.24
N HIS A 235 10.59 -20.07 10.72
CA HIS A 235 9.85 -19.98 9.46
C HIS A 235 8.53 -19.20 9.61
N VAL A 236 7.86 -19.32 10.76
CA VAL A 236 6.67 -18.50 11.06
C VAL A 236 7.05 -17.01 11.19
N GLU A 237 8.16 -16.68 11.86
CA GLU A 237 8.63 -15.30 12.00
C GLU A 237 9.02 -14.71 10.64
N LEU A 238 9.74 -15.45 9.80
CA LEU A 238 10.07 -15.03 8.44
C LEU A 238 8.80 -14.78 7.60
N SER A 239 7.83 -15.69 7.67
CA SER A 239 6.53 -15.52 7.01
C SER A 239 5.79 -14.27 7.50
N LYS A 240 5.72 -14.06 8.82
CA LYS A 240 5.08 -12.88 9.42
C LYS A 240 5.78 -11.59 9.02
N MET A 241 7.11 -11.58 9.00
CA MET A 241 7.90 -10.42 8.60
C MET A 241 7.67 -10.08 7.13
N ASN A 242 7.71 -11.08 6.24
CA ASN A 242 7.45 -10.87 4.82
C ASN A 242 6.02 -10.37 4.58
N ASN A 243 5.02 -10.98 5.23
CA ASN A 243 3.63 -10.50 5.18
C ASN A 243 3.45 -9.10 5.75
N ALA A 244 4.25 -8.68 6.73
CA ALA A 244 4.24 -7.31 7.24
C ALA A 244 4.80 -6.33 6.19
N TYR A 245 5.91 -6.67 5.52
CA TYR A 245 6.48 -5.84 4.46
C TYR A 245 5.55 -5.67 3.26
N ARG A 246 4.80 -6.72 2.87
CA ARG A 246 3.80 -6.64 1.79
C ARG A 246 2.65 -5.66 2.07
N ARG A 247 2.43 -5.24 3.32
CA ARG A 247 1.45 -4.17 3.63
C ARG A 247 1.89 -2.80 3.12
N PHE A 248 3.18 -2.64 2.83
CA PHE A 248 3.78 -1.39 2.37
C PHE A 248 4.10 -1.39 0.88
N ILE A 249 4.02 -2.54 0.19
CA ILE A 249 4.25 -2.68 -1.25
C ILE A 249 3.07 -3.47 -1.84
N PRO A 250 2.18 -2.85 -2.62
CA PRO A 250 1.05 -3.54 -3.21
C PRO A 250 1.49 -4.72 -4.10
N GLU A 251 0.91 -5.90 -3.94
CA GLU A 251 1.26 -7.07 -4.76
C GLU A 251 0.99 -6.83 -6.24
N ARG A 252 -0.16 -6.20 -6.54
CA ARG A 252 -0.55 -5.83 -7.89
C ARG A 252 0.45 -4.88 -8.56
N PHE A 253 1.16 -4.07 -7.78
CA PHE A 253 2.23 -3.20 -8.31
C PHE A 253 3.40 -4.03 -8.87
N LEU A 254 3.84 -5.07 -8.14
CA LEU A 254 4.92 -5.97 -8.58
C LEU A 254 4.51 -6.76 -9.82
N GLU A 255 3.29 -7.29 -9.82
CA GLU A 255 2.72 -8.00 -10.97
C GLU A 255 2.72 -7.13 -12.23
N LEU A 256 2.33 -5.86 -12.12
CA LEU A 256 2.31 -4.93 -13.25
C LEU A 256 3.71 -4.61 -13.74
N LEU A 257 4.71 -4.52 -12.86
CA LEU A 257 6.12 -4.39 -13.23
C LEU A 257 6.72 -5.70 -13.80
N GLY A 258 5.98 -6.81 -13.76
CA GLY A 258 6.47 -8.12 -14.19
C GLY A 258 7.54 -8.69 -13.26
N LYS A 259 7.46 -8.38 -11.95
CA LYS A 259 8.40 -8.84 -10.93
C LYS A 259 7.71 -9.86 -10.03
N GLU A 260 8.38 -11.00 -9.79
CA GLU A 260 7.87 -12.04 -8.90
C GLU A 260 8.15 -11.73 -7.42
N SER A 261 9.19 -10.94 -7.14
CA SER A 261 9.61 -10.58 -5.79
C SER A 261 10.01 -9.11 -5.68
N VAL A 262 9.82 -8.55 -4.49
CA VAL A 262 10.38 -7.24 -4.09
C VAL A 262 11.90 -7.21 -4.23
N ILE A 263 12.57 -8.36 -4.11
CA ILE A 263 14.01 -8.49 -4.23
C ILE A 263 14.49 -8.14 -5.67
N ASP A 264 13.64 -8.34 -6.67
CA ASP A 264 13.97 -8.10 -8.08
C ASP A 264 13.69 -6.65 -8.52
N VAL A 265 13.20 -5.82 -7.59
CA VAL A 265 12.83 -4.44 -7.84
C VAL A 265 14.06 -3.55 -7.65
N VAL A 266 14.40 -2.78 -8.68
CA VAL A 266 15.50 -1.81 -8.66
C VAL A 266 14.99 -0.40 -8.99
N PRO A 267 15.69 0.68 -8.59
CA PRO A 267 15.32 2.03 -9.00
C PRO A 267 15.31 2.16 -10.53
N GLY A 268 14.26 2.78 -11.07
CA GLY A 268 14.09 2.98 -12.52
C GLY A 268 13.38 1.83 -13.25
N ASP A 269 12.97 0.76 -12.56
CA ASP A 269 12.02 -0.19 -13.12
C ASP A 269 10.73 0.56 -13.47
N GLN A 270 10.26 0.40 -14.71
CA GLN A 270 9.08 1.12 -15.19
C GLN A 270 8.31 0.37 -16.26
N ILE A 271 7.01 0.62 -16.32
CA ILE A 271 6.12 0.11 -17.34
C ILE A 271 5.07 1.16 -17.71
N GLN A 272 4.86 1.33 -19.02
CA GLN A 272 3.79 2.17 -19.54
C GLN A 272 2.52 1.34 -19.73
N ARG A 273 1.41 1.81 -19.14
CA ARG A 273 0.09 1.19 -19.24
C ARG A 273 -1.00 2.24 -19.35
N VAL A 274 -2.11 1.90 -20.00
CA VAL A 274 -3.35 2.67 -19.90
C VAL A 274 -4.15 2.04 -18.77
N MET A 275 -4.47 2.82 -17.74
CA MET A 275 -5.18 2.36 -16.55
C MET A 275 -6.21 3.41 -16.14
N SER A 276 -7.16 3.02 -15.30
CA SER A 276 -8.10 3.96 -14.68
C SER A 276 -7.61 4.35 -13.29
N ILE A 277 -7.74 5.64 -12.97
CA ILE A 277 -7.30 6.23 -11.71
C ILE A 277 -8.54 6.68 -10.97
N LEU A 278 -8.60 6.34 -9.69
CA LEU A 278 -9.61 6.77 -8.73
C LEU A 278 -8.96 7.63 -7.67
N PHE A 279 -9.45 8.87 -7.56
CA PHE A 279 -9.21 9.73 -6.40
C PHE A 279 -10.48 9.81 -5.57
N CYS A 280 -10.35 9.65 -4.26
CA CYS A 280 -11.47 9.73 -3.32
C CYS A 280 -11.07 10.54 -2.09
N ASP A 281 -11.74 11.66 -1.84
CA ASP A 281 -11.48 12.60 -0.75
C ASP A 281 -12.67 12.65 0.22
N ILE A 282 -12.41 12.85 1.52
CA ILE A 282 -13.48 13.08 2.50
C ILE A 282 -13.83 14.56 2.50
N ARG A 283 -15.08 14.88 2.17
CA ARG A 283 -15.52 16.28 2.10
C ARG A 283 -15.48 16.94 3.46
N ALA A 284 -14.92 18.15 3.47
CA ALA A 284 -14.78 18.99 4.66
C ALA A 284 -14.01 18.28 5.79
N PHE A 285 -13.05 17.41 5.43
CA PHE A 285 -12.24 16.69 6.42
C PHE A 285 -11.46 17.60 7.35
N ALA A 286 -10.84 18.67 6.83
CA ALA A 286 -10.11 19.64 7.65
C ALA A 286 -10.98 20.19 8.79
N ALA A 287 -12.15 20.75 8.45
CA ALA A 287 -13.12 21.24 9.44
C ALA A 287 -13.65 20.13 10.35
N PHE A 288 -13.81 18.90 9.84
CA PHE A 288 -14.21 17.74 10.65
C PHE A 288 -13.13 17.32 11.66
N SER A 289 -11.85 17.52 11.32
CA SER A 289 -10.70 17.11 12.13
C SER A 289 -10.21 18.18 13.12
N GLU A 290 -10.58 19.45 12.92
CA GLU A 290 -10.17 20.58 13.78
C GLU A 290 -10.61 20.41 15.24
N ASP A 291 -11.77 19.78 15.46
CA ASP A 291 -12.33 19.54 16.80
C ASP A 291 -11.87 18.20 17.42
N MET A 292 -10.98 17.45 16.75
CA MET A 292 -10.55 16.12 17.16
C MET A 292 -9.12 16.14 17.68
N GLU A 293 -8.84 15.35 18.73
CA GLU A 293 -7.46 15.08 19.12
C GLU A 293 -6.76 14.27 18.01
N PRO A 294 -5.44 14.45 17.76
CA PRO A 294 -4.74 13.74 16.69
C PRO A 294 -4.93 12.22 16.73
N ARG A 295 -4.99 11.62 17.93
CA ARG A 295 -5.26 10.16 18.09
C ARG A 295 -6.64 9.75 17.58
N GLU A 296 -7.64 10.61 17.74
CA GLU A 296 -9.01 10.37 17.27
C GLU A 296 -9.09 10.50 15.75
N VAL A 297 -8.37 11.45 15.17
CA VAL A 297 -8.23 11.57 13.71
C VAL A 297 -7.65 10.29 13.12
N PHE A 298 -6.56 9.77 13.69
CA PHE A 298 -5.98 8.49 13.26
C PHE A 298 -6.94 7.31 13.45
N ALA A 299 -7.66 7.24 14.57
CA ALA A 299 -8.64 6.19 14.82
C ALA A 299 -9.80 6.24 13.81
N PHE A 300 -10.26 7.43 13.47
CA PHE A 300 -11.29 7.67 12.46
C PHE A 300 -10.82 7.22 11.08
N LEU A 301 -9.67 7.71 10.60
CA LEU A 301 -9.15 7.37 9.27
C LEU A 301 -8.97 5.85 9.13
N ASN A 302 -8.38 5.19 10.14
CA ASN A 302 -8.22 3.74 10.12
C ASN A 302 -9.58 3.01 10.11
N SER A 303 -10.56 3.47 10.88
CA SER A 303 -11.92 2.91 10.86
C SER A 303 -12.61 3.07 9.51
N TYR A 304 -12.40 4.21 8.85
CA TYR A 304 -12.92 4.51 7.52
C TYR A 304 -12.25 3.63 6.44
N TYR A 305 -10.91 3.60 6.42
CA TYR A 305 -10.13 2.78 5.48
C TYR A 305 -10.40 1.29 5.63
N GLU A 306 -10.65 0.78 6.84
CA GLU A 306 -11.05 -0.61 7.06
C GLU A 306 -12.33 -1.00 6.28
N LYS A 307 -13.25 -0.05 6.05
CA LYS A 307 -14.49 -0.28 5.31
C LYS A 307 -14.36 -0.04 3.81
N ILE A 308 -13.54 0.93 3.42
CA ILE A 308 -13.46 1.39 2.03
C ILE A 308 -12.35 0.69 1.24
N SER A 309 -11.16 0.55 1.82
CA SER A 309 -9.99 -0.01 1.12
C SER A 309 -10.16 -1.45 0.61
N PRO A 310 -10.91 -2.36 1.27
CA PRO A 310 -11.15 -3.70 0.71
C PRO A 310 -11.94 -3.69 -0.60
N ILE A 311 -12.83 -2.72 -0.80
CA ILE A 311 -13.69 -2.62 -1.99
C ILE A 311 -12.83 -2.44 -3.25
N ILE A 312 -11.78 -1.61 -3.17
CA ILE A 312 -10.86 -1.37 -4.29
C ILE A 312 -10.26 -2.68 -4.80
N ARG A 313 -9.87 -3.57 -3.88
CA ARG A 313 -9.32 -4.90 -4.22
C ARG A 313 -10.37 -5.86 -4.75
N GLU A 314 -11.61 -5.82 -4.25
CA GLU A 314 -12.72 -6.64 -4.77
C GLU A 314 -12.99 -6.36 -6.26
N TYR A 315 -12.77 -5.13 -6.70
CA TYR A 315 -12.94 -4.70 -8.11
C TYR A 315 -11.60 -4.67 -8.88
N GLY A 316 -10.60 -5.46 -8.47
CA GLY A 316 -9.35 -5.62 -9.22
C GLY A 316 -8.40 -4.42 -9.18
N GLY A 317 -8.72 -3.39 -8.41
CA GLY A 317 -7.85 -2.24 -8.20
C GLY A 317 -6.86 -2.45 -7.04
N PHE A 318 -5.90 -1.55 -6.94
CA PHE A 318 -5.01 -1.44 -5.78
C PHE A 318 -4.80 0.01 -5.37
N ILE A 319 -4.50 0.22 -4.10
CA ILE A 319 -4.20 1.55 -3.55
C ILE A 319 -2.73 1.82 -3.82
N ASP A 320 -2.45 2.90 -4.52
CA ASP A 320 -1.09 3.40 -4.74
C ASP A 320 -0.59 4.06 -3.45
N LYS A 321 -1.36 5.04 -2.95
CA LYS A 321 -1.08 5.70 -1.67
C LYS A 321 -2.31 6.34 -1.04
N TYR A 322 -2.17 6.61 0.26
CA TYR A 322 -3.04 7.50 1.03
C TYR A 322 -2.37 8.88 1.12
N ILE A 323 -3.11 9.93 0.82
CA ILE A 323 -2.66 11.32 0.85
C ILE A 323 -3.52 12.06 1.88
N GLY A 324 -3.17 11.94 3.16
CA GLY A 324 -4.05 12.43 4.24
C GLY A 324 -5.33 11.59 4.33
N ASP A 325 -6.48 12.21 4.05
CA ASP A 325 -7.80 11.57 3.92
C ASP A 325 -8.15 11.16 2.49
N GLU A 326 -7.33 11.54 1.51
CA GLU A 326 -7.50 11.20 0.10
C GLU A 326 -6.92 9.80 -0.21
N ILE A 327 -7.64 9.02 -1.00
CA ILE A 327 -7.22 7.71 -1.50
C ILE A 327 -6.93 7.85 -3.00
N MET A 328 -5.71 7.46 -3.40
CA MET A 328 -5.35 7.26 -4.80
C MET A 328 -5.27 5.76 -5.12
N ALA A 329 -6.09 5.31 -6.06
CA ALA A 329 -6.14 3.92 -6.49
C ALA A 329 -6.07 3.76 -8.01
N LEU A 330 -5.54 2.62 -8.44
CA LEU A 330 -5.30 2.29 -9.84
C LEU A 330 -6.01 1.00 -10.21
N PHE A 331 -6.62 1.00 -11.40
CA PHE A 331 -7.36 -0.12 -11.97
C PHE A 331 -6.74 -0.46 -13.33
N PRO A 332 -5.91 -1.52 -13.39
CA PRO A 332 -5.14 -1.85 -14.59
C PRO A 332 -5.95 -2.52 -15.70
N ASP A 333 -7.11 -3.08 -15.36
CA ASP A 333 -7.91 -3.93 -16.24
C ASP A 333 -9.13 -3.17 -16.81
N ASP A 334 -10.37 -3.47 -16.39
CA ASP A 334 -11.60 -2.87 -16.95
C ASP A 334 -11.92 -1.50 -16.29
N PRO A 335 -12.03 -0.39 -17.05
CA PRO A 335 -12.46 0.91 -16.52
C PRO A 335 -13.84 0.89 -15.85
N GLU A 336 -14.73 0.00 -16.26
CA GLU A 336 -16.06 -0.14 -15.67
C GLU A 336 -15.98 -0.64 -14.22
N ASP A 337 -14.94 -1.40 -13.86
CA ASP A 337 -14.73 -1.88 -12.49
C ASP A 337 -14.37 -0.73 -11.54
N ALA A 338 -13.62 0.28 -12.00
CA ALA A 338 -13.36 1.49 -11.23
C ALA A 338 -14.65 2.26 -10.92
N LEU A 339 -15.58 2.33 -11.88
CA LEU A 339 -16.89 2.96 -11.68
C LEU A 339 -17.77 2.17 -10.70
N LYS A 340 -17.84 0.84 -10.85
CA LYS A 340 -18.58 -0.04 -9.92
C LYS A 340 -18.00 0.05 -8.51
N CYS A 341 -16.66 0.11 -8.39
CA CYS A 341 -15.98 0.35 -7.13
C CYS A 341 -16.45 1.68 -6.50
N ALA A 342 -16.43 2.78 -7.25
CA ALA A 342 -16.86 4.09 -6.76
C ALA A 342 -18.32 4.09 -6.23
N LEU A 343 -19.24 3.47 -6.98
CA LEU A 343 -20.64 3.29 -6.55
C LEU A 343 -20.75 2.45 -5.26
N ARG A 344 -19.99 1.36 -5.18
CA ARG A 344 -19.94 0.49 -3.98
C ARG A 344 -19.35 1.22 -2.78
N MET A 345 -18.32 2.05 -2.97
CA MET A 345 -17.74 2.90 -1.92
C MET A 345 -18.77 3.89 -1.39
N LYS A 346 -19.48 4.61 -2.28
CA LYS A 346 -20.53 5.56 -1.90
C LYS A 346 -21.63 4.90 -1.06
N LYS A 347 -22.17 3.77 -1.52
CA LYS A 347 -23.17 2.99 -0.77
C LYS A 347 -22.67 2.50 0.59
N THR A 348 -21.38 2.17 0.68
CA THR A 348 -20.75 1.77 1.95
C THR A 348 -20.65 2.94 2.92
N VAL A 349 -20.29 4.13 2.44
CA VAL A 349 -20.28 5.36 3.25
C VAL A 349 -21.68 5.70 3.76
N ASP A 350 -22.72 5.56 2.93
CA ASP A 350 -24.10 5.81 3.36
C ASP A 350 -24.54 4.83 4.48
N THR A 351 -24.14 3.56 4.35
CA THR A 351 -24.37 2.55 5.41
C THR A 351 -23.57 2.87 6.67
N TYR A 352 -22.31 3.27 6.52
CA TYR A 352 -21.44 3.68 7.63
C TYR A 352 -22.01 4.89 8.37
N ASN A 353 -22.55 5.87 7.65
CA ASN A 353 -23.22 7.04 8.23
C ASN A 353 -24.45 6.67 9.06
N THR A 354 -25.20 5.65 8.65
CA THR A 354 -26.35 5.16 9.43
C THR A 354 -25.92 4.69 10.82
N PHE A 355 -24.75 4.06 10.94
CA PHE A 355 -24.17 3.69 12.23
C PHE A 355 -23.68 4.93 12.99
N ARG A 356 -22.92 5.82 12.32
CA ARG A 356 -22.38 7.05 12.93
C ARG A 356 -23.47 7.91 13.56
N SER A 357 -24.57 8.16 12.85
CA SER A 357 -25.70 8.94 13.36
C SER A 357 -26.35 8.31 14.59
N LYS A 358 -26.42 6.97 14.67
CA LYS A 358 -26.99 6.27 15.84
C LYS A 358 -26.15 6.45 17.11
N VAL A 359 -24.84 6.63 16.96
CA VAL A 359 -23.91 6.85 18.08
C VAL A 359 -23.56 8.32 18.29
N GLY A 360 -24.24 9.25 17.60
CA GLY A 360 -24.05 10.69 17.74
C GLY A 360 -22.87 11.27 16.96
N TYR A 361 -22.20 10.51 16.11
CA TYR A 361 -21.12 11.00 15.27
C TYR A 361 -21.64 11.68 13.99
N THR A 362 -20.97 12.75 13.58
CA THR A 362 -21.25 13.48 12.34
C THR A 362 -21.06 12.57 11.13
N PRO A 363 -22.06 12.47 10.22
CA PRO A 363 -21.93 11.77 8.95
C PRO A 363 -20.78 12.33 8.11
N VAL A 364 -20.18 11.48 7.29
CA VAL A 364 -19.11 11.85 6.36
C VAL A 364 -19.60 11.72 4.94
N SER A 365 -19.07 12.54 4.03
CA SER A 365 -19.38 12.43 2.61
C SER A 365 -18.08 12.40 1.82
N ILE A 366 -18.13 11.79 0.64
CA ILE A 366 -16.94 11.59 -0.19
C ILE A 366 -17.15 12.20 -1.57
N GLY A 367 -16.06 12.71 -2.15
CA GLY A 367 -15.96 13.06 -3.56
C GLY A 367 -15.09 12.04 -4.27
N ILE A 368 -15.52 11.53 -5.43
CA ILE A 368 -14.77 10.58 -6.23
C ILE A 368 -14.57 11.13 -7.65
N GLY A 369 -13.32 11.21 -8.09
CA GLY A 369 -12.93 11.53 -9.46
C GLY A 369 -12.37 10.31 -10.17
N LEU A 370 -12.86 10.03 -11.39
CA LEU A 370 -12.37 8.90 -12.21
C LEU A 370 -11.90 9.33 -13.60
N HIS A 371 -10.71 8.88 -13.97
CA HIS A 371 -10.16 9.09 -15.32
C HIS A 371 -9.34 7.91 -15.82
N THR A 372 -9.44 7.60 -17.11
CA THR A 372 -8.58 6.61 -17.78
C THR A 372 -7.64 7.32 -18.73
N GLY A 373 -6.35 6.95 -18.67
CA GLY A 373 -5.33 7.50 -19.55
C GLY A 373 -4.01 6.73 -19.49
N PRO A 374 -3.07 7.02 -20.40
CA PRO A 374 -1.74 6.43 -20.37
C PRO A 374 -0.95 6.92 -19.17
N MET A 375 -0.20 6.05 -18.51
CA MET A 375 0.66 6.39 -17.38
C MET A 375 1.90 5.51 -17.29
N MET A 376 2.94 6.05 -16.67
CA MET A 376 4.15 5.31 -16.34
C MET A 376 4.09 4.89 -14.88
N LEU A 377 3.95 3.59 -14.63
CA LEU A 377 4.11 3.00 -13.30
C LEU A 377 5.58 2.62 -13.14
N GLY A 378 6.21 2.98 -12.03
CA GLY A 378 7.63 2.64 -11.84
C GLY A 378 8.13 2.91 -10.44
N THR A 379 9.44 2.74 -10.28
CA THR A 379 10.14 2.93 -9.02
C THR A 379 11.12 4.09 -9.10
N ILE A 380 11.16 4.90 -8.04
CA ILE A 380 12.07 6.03 -7.91
C ILE A 380 12.74 5.95 -6.55
N GLY A 381 14.02 6.32 -6.49
CA GLY A 381 14.75 6.40 -5.24
C GLY A 381 16.22 6.05 -5.41
N ASP A 382 16.82 5.58 -4.31
CA ASP A 382 18.21 5.14 -4.23
C ASP A 382 18.30 3.68 -3.77
N GLU A 383 19.52 3.18 -3.56
CA GLU A 383 19.77 1.80 -3.13
C GLU A 383 19.13 1.42 -1.78
N LYS A 384 18.85 2.40 -0.92
CA LYS A 384 18.32 2.18 0.44
C LYS A 384 16.84 2.49 0.55
N ARG A 385 16.29 3.30 -0.37
CA ARG A 385 14.89 3.67 -0.37
C ARG A 385 14.35 3.72 -1.79
N ILE A 386 13.41 2.82 -2.06
CA ILE A 386 12.67 2.75 -3.31
C ILE A 386 11.20 3.05 -3.00
N GLU A 387 10.61 3.96 -3.76
CA GLU A 387 9.18 4.24 -3.75
C GLU A 387 8.56 3.84 -5.08
N GLY A 388 7.49 3.04 -5.02
CA GLY A 388 6.62 2.81 -6.17
C GLY A 388 5.73 4.04 -6.40
N THR A 389 5.63 4.48 -7.65
CA THR A 389 4.86 5.68 -7.98
C THR A 389 4.33 5.61 -9.41
N VAL A 390 3.36 6.49 -9.70
CA VAL A 390 2.86 6.73 -11.04
C VAL A 390 3.22 8.14 -11.48
N ILE A 391 3.83 8.26 -12.66
CA ILE A 391 4.04 9.55 -13.34
C ILE A 391 3.13 9.61 -14.55
N SER A 392 2.16 10.53 -14.52
CA SER A 392 1.33 10.82 -15.68
C SER A 392 0.53 12.11 -15.51
N ASP A 393 0.23 12.75 -16.64
CA ASP A 393 -0.82 13.75 -16.74
C ASP A 393 -2.20 13.21 -16.35
N ALA A 394 -2.46 11.92 -16.55
CA ALA A 394 -3.72 11.28 -16.18
C ALA A 394 -3.99 11.38 -14.68
N VAL A 395 -2.95 11.31 -13.84
CA VAL A 395 -3.05 11.47 -12.38
C VAL A 395 -3.58 12.87 -12.05
N ASN A 396 -2.98 13.89 -12.66
CA ASN A 396 -3.41 15.28 -12.48
C ASN A 396 -4.83 15.51 -12.97
N THR A 397 -5.23 14.90 -14.09
CA THR A 397 -6.61 14.96 -14.58
C THR A 397 -7.58 14.32 -13.59
N ALA A 398 -7.27 13.12 -13.07
CA ALA A 398 -8.15 12.40 -12.15
C ALA A 398 -8.35 13.15 -10.81
N SER A 399 -7.27 13.66 -10.22
CA SER A 399 -7.33 14.47 -8.98
C SER A 399 -8.16 15.75 -9.20
N ARG A 400 -8.03 16.40 -10.36
CA ARG A 400 -8.88 17.57 -10.69
C ARG A 400 -10.36 17.20 -10.83
N LEU A 401 -10.68 16.05 -11.40
CA LEU A 401 -12.06 15.56 -11.47
C LEU A 401 -12.65 15.30 -10.08
N GLU A 402 -11.85 14.83 -9.12
CA GLU A 402 -12.26 14.76 -7.71
C GLU A 402 -12.57 16.17 -7.21
N GLY A 403 -11.67 17.14 -7.41
CA GLY A 403 -11.89 18.52 -6.95
C GLY A 403 -13.16 19.16 -7.53
N LEU A 404 -13.53 18.81 -8.77
CA LEU A 404 -14.79 19.25 -9.40
C LEU A 404 -16.03 18.74 -8.65
N THR A 405 -15.93 17.65 -7.89
CA THR A 405 -17.05 17.14 -7.09
C THR A 405 -17.52 18.17 -6.06
N LYS A 406 -16.59 18.99 -5.53
CA LYS A 406 -16.89 20.08 -4.59
C LYS A 406 -17.66 21.21 -5.29
N LEU A 407 -17.29 21.52 -6.53
CA LEU A 407 -17.89 22.58 -7.34
C LEU A 407 -19.29 22.21 -7.84
N TYR A 408 -19.44 21.05 -8.48
CA TYR A 408 -20.72 20.58 -9.02
C TYR A 408 -21.62 19.93 -7.97
N GLY A 409 -21.09 19.61 -6.79
CA GLY A 409 -21.82 18.96 -5.70
C GLY A 409 -21.99 17.45 -5.85
N GLY A 410 -21.81 16.89 -7.05
CA GLY A 410 -21.95 15.45 -7.32
C GLY A 410 -20.91 14.60 -6.62
N SER A 411 -21.28 13.43 -6.12
CA SER A 411 -20.36 12.55 -5.37
C SER A 411 -19.38 11.78 -6.25
N ILE A 412 -19.73 11.52 -7.52
CA ILE A 412 -18.88 10.79 -8.46
C ILE A 412 -18.85 11.56 -9.77
N ILE A 413 -17.66 11.97 -10.20
CA ILE A 413 -17.43 12.60 -11.50
C ILE A 413 -16.47 11.74 -12.31
N ILE A 414 -16.86 11.46 -13.55
CA ILE A 414 -16.04 10.68 -14.48
C ILE A 414 -15.73 11.49 -15.72
N SER A 415 -14.56 11.24 -16.30
CA SER A 415 -14.24 11.74 -17.63
C SER A 415 -14.92 10.94 -18.74
N ALA A 416 -15.05 11.56 -19.91
CA ALA A 416 -15.46 10.91 -21.15
C ALA A 416 -14.66 9.63 -21.48
N SER A 417 -13.38 9.56 -21.12
CA SER A 417 -12.57 8.36 -21.41
C SER A 417 -13.06 7.12 -20.66
N ILE A 418 -13.72 7.27 -19.50
CA ILE A 418 -14.41 6.17 -18.83
C ILE A 418 -15.79 5.98 -19.44
N PHE A 419 -16.55 7.06 -19.58
CA PHE A 419 -17.95 6.99 -20.05
C PHE A 419 -18.08 6.26 -21.39
N PHE A 420 -17.19 6.53 -22.35
CA PHE A 420 -17.22 5.89 -23.68
C PHE A 420 -16.69 4.45 -23.69
N THR A 421 -16.12 3.96 -22.59
CA THR A 421 -15.71 2.54 -22.44
C THR A 421 -16.78 1.67 -21.79
N LEU A 422 -17.83 2.26 -21.23
CA LEU A 422 -18.93 1.52 -20.60
C LEU A 422 -19.65 0.65 -21.64
N LYS A 423 -19.86 -0.62 -21.31
CA LYS A 423 -20.54 -1.58 -22.21
C LYS A 423 -21.99 -1.19 -22.46
N ASP A 424 -22.67 -0.76 -21.40
CA ASP A 424 -24.03 -0.26 -21.45
C ASP A 424 -24.20 0.93 -20.48
N PRO A 425 -24.09 2.17 -20.98
CA PRO A 425 -24.29 3.37 -20.16
C PRO A 425 -25.70 3.47 -19.55
N SER A 426 -26.72 2.78 -20.10
CA SER A 426 -28.10 2.87 -19.61
C SER A 426 -28.32 2.18 -18.26
N LEU A 427 -27.39 1.31 -17.86
CA LEU A 427 -27.35 0.70 -16.53
C LEU A 427 -26.99 1.69 -15.43
N TYR A 428 -26.49 2.86 -15.80
CA TYR A 428 -26.05 3.89 -14.88
C TYR A 428 -26.93 5.12 -14.97
N ARG A 429 -27.09 5.79 -13.84
CA ARG A 429 -27.74 7.10 -13.75
C ARG A 429 -26.67 8.16 -13.91
N TYR A 430 -26.81 9.03 -14.89
CA TYR A 430 -25.78 10.01 -15.24
C TYR A 430 -26.34 11.23 -15.94
N ARG A 431 -25.59 12.32 -15.90
CA ARG A 431 -25.79 13.50 -16.77
C ARG A 431 -24.47 14.06 -17.25
N PHE A 432 -24.47 14.66 -18.42
CA PHE A 432 -23.35 15.48 -18.87
C PHE A 432 -23.26 16.77 -18.03
N LEU A 433 -22.09 17.06 -17.46
CA LEU A 433 -21.86 18.26 -16.66
C LEU A 433 -21.31 19.41 -17.49
N GLY A 434 -20.46 19.14 -18.48
CA GLY A 434 -19.87 20.19 -19.31
C GLY A 434 -18.48 19.86 -19.82
N LEU A 435 -17.80 20.90 -20.31
CA LEU A 435 -16.42 20.86 -20.77
C LEU A 435 -15.52 21.56 -19.76
N VAL A 436 -14.44 20.91 -19.36
CA VAL A 436 -13.47 21.42 -18.40
C VAL A 436 -12.09 21.47 -19.05
N GLN A 437 -11.40 22.61 -18.92
CA GLN A 437 -10.03 22.77 -19.40
C GLN A 437 -9.05 22.53 -18.25
N VAL A 438 -8.11 21.62 -18.50
CA VAL A 438 -7.05 21.28 -17.58
C VAL A 438 -5.95 22.36 -17.71
N LYS A 439 -5.68 23.14 -16.66
CA LYS A 439 -4.58 24.13 -16.62
C LYS A 439 -3.29 23.54 -17.20
N GLY A 440 -2.73 24.23 -18.21
CA GLY A 440 -1.53 23.80 -18.95
C GLY A 440 -1.80 23.02 -20.23
N LYS A 441 -3.06 22.65 -20.52
CA LYS A 441 -3.46 21.95 -21.74
C LYS A 441 -4.46 22.76 -22.57
N ARG A 442 -4.37 22.60 -23.89
CA ARG A 442 -5.35 23.16 -24.84
C ARG A 442 -6.62 22.30 -24.94
N GLU A 443 -6.50 21.00 -24.67
CA GLU A 443 -7.60 20.05 -24.81
C GLU A 443 -8.63 20.18 -23.69
N THR A 444 -9.90 20.14 -24.09
CA THR A 444 -11.06 20.21 -23.21
C THR A 444 -11.56 18.82 -22.89
N LEU A 445 -11.85 18.55 -21.62
CA LEU A 445 -12.34 17.27 -21.15
C LEU A 445 -13.85 17.33 -20.94
N SER A 446 -14.57 16.41 -21.57
CA SER A 446 -15.99 16.18 -21.27
C SER A 446 -16.12 15.43 -19.95
N VAL A 447 -16.98 15.94 -19.06
CA VAL A 447 -17.18 15.40 -17.71
C VAL A 447 -18.65 15.03 -17.48
N TYR A 448 -18.85 13.95 -16.74
CA TYR A 448 -20.15 13.38 -16.43
C TYR A 448 -20.28 13.18 -14.92
N GLU A 449 -21.45 13.51 -14.37
CA GLU A 449 -21.81 13.12 -13.00
C GLU A 449 -22.45 11.74 -13.05
N ILE A 450 -22.07 10.86 -12.13
CA ILE A 450 -22.75 9.58 -11.90
C ILE A 450 -23.51 9.66 -10.57
N PHE A 451 -24.78 9.27 -10.60
CA PHE A 451 -25.66 9.31 -9.44
C PHE A 451 -25.81 7.93 -8.79
N ASP A 452 -26.10 7.93 -7.50
CA ASP A 452 -26.54 6.75 -6.76
C ASP A 452 -28.08 6.59 -6.81
N GLU A 453 -28.59 5.52 -6.19
CA GLU A 453 -30.03 5.24 -6.06
C GLU A 453 -30.67 6.01 -4.90
N SER A 454 -30.27 7.28 -4.71
CA SER A 454 -30.84 8.18 -3.70
C SER A 454 -32.00 9.00 -4.27
N PRO A 455 -32.89 9.55 -3.41
CA PRO A 455 -33.94 10.49 -3.86
C PRO A 455 -33.40 11.71 -4.60
N GLU A 456 -32.21 12.19 -4.23
CA GLU A 456 -31.53 13.29 -4.96
C GLU A 456 -31.09 12.80 -6.35
N GLY A 457 -30.54 11.59 -6.44
CA GLY A 457 -30.17 10.95 -7.70
C GLY A 457 -31.36 10.70 -8.62
N ASP A 458 -32.51 10.27 -8.08
CA ASP A 458 -33.77 10.11 -8.82
C ASP A 458 -34.21 11.44 -9.47
N LEU A 459 -34.26 12.52 -8.69
CA LEU A 459 -34.62 13.85 -9.19
C LEU A 459 -33.66 14.34 -10.28
N LYS A 460 -32.34 14.18 -10.08
CA LYS A 460 -31.35 14.56 -11.10
C LYS A 460 -31.48 13.72 -12.38
N GLN A 461 -31.85 12.44 -12.26
CA GLN A 461 -32.08 11.56 -13.39
C GLN A 461 -33.35 11.96 -14.16
N GLU A 462 -34.43 12.31 -13.47
CA GLU A 462 -35.66 12.83 -14.09
C GLU A 462 -35.42 14.19 -14.80
N GLN A 463 -34.61 15.06 -14.19
CA GLN A 463 -34.28 16.38 -14.71
C GLN A 463 -33.14 16.38 -15.74
N LYS A 464 -32.55 15.22 -16.05
CA LYS A 464 -31.37 15.09 -16.91
C LYS A 464 -31.54 15.81 -18.25
N ASP A 465 -32.61 15.51 -18.98
CA ASP A 465 -32.82 16.05 -20.33
C ASP A 465 -33.03 17.57 -20.29
N GLU A 466 -33.69 18.08 -19.26
CA GLU A 466 -33.86 19.52 -19.06
C GLU A 466 -32.52 20.19 -18.72
N PHE A 467 -31.71 19.58 -17.85
CA PHE A 467 -30.38 20.07 -17.50
C PHE A 467 -29.45 20.14 -18.72
N GLU A 468 -29.40 19.07 -19.52
CA GLU A 468 -28.57 19.01 -20.73
C GLU A 468 -29.04 20.00 -21.80
N ARG A 469 -30.36 20.27 -21.90
CA ARG A 469 -30.89 21.36 -22.74
C ARG A 469 -30.46 22.75 -22.23
N GLY A 470 -30.44 22.95 -20.92
CA GLY A 470 -29.91 24.18 -20.30
C GLY A 470 -28.44 24.39 -20.64
N LEU A 471 -27.63 23.34 -20.58
CA LEU A 471 -26.22 23.36 -21.00
C LEU A 471 -26.08 23.68 -22.50
N GLN A 472 -26.88 23.05 -23.36
CA GLN A 472 -26.86 23.35 -24.79
C GLN A 472 -27.17 24.81 -25.08
N ALA A 473 -28.15 25.41 -24.40
CA ALA A 473 -28.46 26.83 -24.50
C ALA A 473 -27.28 27.69 -24.01
N TYR A 474 -26.65 27.29 -22.89
CA TYR A 474 -25.48 27.96 -22.34
C TYR A 474 -24.30 27.99 -23.33
N PHE A 475 -23.93 26.85 -23.91
CA PHE A 475 -22.84 26.78 -24.90
C PHE A 475 -23.18 27.51 -26.22
N LYS A 476 -24.46 27.63 -26.57
CA LYS A 476 -24.93 28.45 -27.70
C LYS A 476 -24.99 29.95 -27.40
N LYS A 477 -24.56 30.39 -26.21
CA LYS A 477 -24.64 31.78 -25.72
C LYS A 477 -26.08 32.30 -25.57
N ASP A 478 -27.08 31.42 -25.55
CA ASP A 478 -28.46 31.79 -25.22
C ASP A 478 -28.66 31.77 -23.69
N PHE A 479 -28.04 32.75 -23.02
CA PHE A 479 -28.04 32.82 -21.56
C PHE A 479 -29.42 33.13 -20.97
N LYS A 480 -30.33 33.72 -21.76
CA LYS A 480 -31.71 33.95 -21.32
C LYS A 480 -32.45 32.64 -21.17
N GLU A 481 -32.35 31.78 -22.18
CA GLU A 481 -32.98 30.46 -22.15
C GLU A 481 -32.28 29.54 -21.14
N ALA A 482 -30.95 29.54 -21.08
CA ALA A 482 -30.19 28.75 -20.11
C ALA A 482 -30.60 29.11 -18.66
N SER A 483 -30.63 30.40 -18.32
CA SER A 483 -31.05 30.87 -16.99
C SER A 483 -32.49 30.44 -16.67
N ARG A 484 -33.42 30.57 -17.64
CA ARG A 484 -34.82 30.15 -17.46
C ARG A 484 -34.92 28.65 -17.14
N ILE A 485 -34.18 27.82 -17.88
CA ILE A 485 -34.16 26.36 -17.68
C ILE A 485 -33.56 26.01 -16.32
N PHE A 486 -32.37 26.53 -15.98
CA PHE A 486 -31.74 26.20 -14.70
C PHE A 486 -32.54 26.72 -13.51
N LYS A 487 -33.25 27.84 -13.65
CA LYS A 487 -34.18 28.33 -12.62
C LYS A 487 -35.33 27.33 -12.39
N SER A 488 -35.93 26.80 -13.44
CA SER A 488 -36.98 25.76 -13.37
C SER A 488 -36.49 24.52 -12.62
N ILE A 489 -35.29 24.04 -12.96
CA ILE A 489 -34.65 22.90 -12.28
C ILE A 489 -34.48 23.19 -10.78
N LEU A 490 -34.00 24.39 -10.43
CA LEU A 490 -33.75 24.80 -9.05
C LEU A 490 -35.02 25.07 -8.23
N GLU A 491 -36.15 25.36 -8.88
CA GLU A 491 -37.46 25.46 -8.22
C GLU A 491 -37.93 24.07 -7.72
N ALA A 492 -37.61 23.01 -8.47
CA ALA A 492 -37.91 21.62 -8.08
C ALA A 492 -36.79 20.95 -7.24
N ASN A 493 -35.52 21.32 -7.46
CA ASN A 493 -34.35 20.75 -6.78
C ASN A 493 -33.38 21.85 -6.35
N VAL A 494 -33.66 22.49 -5.22
CA VAL A 494 -32.93 23.66 -4.70
C VAL A 494 -31.45 23.34 -4.40
N THR A 495 -31.15 22.08 -4.08
CA THR A 495 -29.84 21.59 -3.64
C THR A 495 -28.89 21.25 -4.78
N ASP A 496 -29.34 21.26 -6.03
CA ASP A 496 -28.50 20.97 -7.20
C ASP A 496 -27.46 22.08 -7.44
N LYS A 497 -26.25 21.86 -6.94
CA LYS A 497 -25.14 22.82 -7.04
C LYS A 497 -24.71 23.04 -8.49
N ALA A 498 -24.73 22.02 -9.34
CA ALA A 498 -24.40 22.17 -10.76
C ALA A 498 -25.41 23.08 -11.47
N ALA A 499 -26.71 22.88 -11.23
CA ALA A 499 -27.74 23.73 -11.81
C ALA A 499 -27.62 25.18 -11.29
N ARG A 500 -27.32 25.35 -9.99
CA ARG A 500 -27.09 26.66 -9.37
C ARG A 500 -25.91 27.39 -10.00
N LEU A 501 -24.81 26.68 -10.23
CA LEU A 501 -23.60 27.21 -10.86
C LEU A 501 -23.91 27.77 -12.24
N TYR A 502 -24.56 26.98 -13.10
CA TYR A 502 -24.90 27.43 -14.45
C TYR A 502 -25.97 28.52 -14.47
N TYR A 503 -26.95 28.49 -13.57
CA TYR A 503 -27.92 29.58 -13.40
C TYR A 503 -27.21 30.92 -13.10
N ASN A 504 -26.34 30.94 -12.10
CA ASN A 504 -25.62 32.15 -11.69
C ASN A 504 -24.75 32.68 -12.85
N ARG A 505 -24.03 31.79 -13.56
CA ARG A 505 -23.22 32.16 -14.73
C ARG A 505 -24.07 32.72 -15.86
N ALA A 506 -25.20 32.07 -16.17
CA ALA A 506 -26.10 32.53 -17.22
C ALA A 506 -26.69 33.92 -16.90
N GLU A 507 -27.11 34.17 -15.66
CA GLU A 507 -27.58 35.50 -15.25
C GLU A 507 -26.49 36.57 -15.32
N GLU A 508 -25.25 36.22 -14.99
CA GLU A 508 -24.10 37.12 -15.11
C GLU A 508 -23.81 37.48 -16.58
N TYR A 509 -23.85 36.49 -17.48
CA TYR A 509 -23.48 36.67 -18.89
C TYR A 509 -24.60 37.25 -19.75
N LYS A 510 -25.86 37.21 -19.29
CA LYS A 510 -27.03 37.77 -19.96
C LYS A 510 -26.89 39.24 -20.36
N TYR A 511 -26.05 40.00 -19.66
CA TYR A 511 -25.84 41.44 -19.90
C TYR A 511 -24.37 41.81 -20.18
N LYS A 512 -23.46 40.82 -20.30
CA LYS A 512 -22.04 41.05 -20.59
C LYS A 512 -21.73 40.79 -22.06
N VAL A 513 -20.86 41.62 -22.64
CA VAL A 513 -20.22 41.31 -23.93
C VAL A 513 -19.08 40.33 -23.63
N LEU A 514 -19.21 39.10 -24.13
CA LEU A 514 -18.18 38.09 -23.98
C LEU A 514 -17.08 38.24 -25.05
N PRO A 515 -15.84 37.87 -24.74
CA PRO A 515 -14.78 37.75 -25.74
C PRO A 515 -15.17 36.83 -26.91
N ASP A 516 -14.63 37.10 -28.10
CA ASP A 516 -14.90 36.31 -29.31
C ASP A 516 -14.45 34.85 -29.17
N ASP A 517 -13.42 34.61 -28.35
CA ASP A 517 -12.84 33.30 -28.03
C ASP A 517 -13.51 32.60 -26.84
N TRP A 518 -14.61 33.13 -26.28
CA TRP A 518 -15.37 32.43 -25.25
C TRP A 518 -15.95 31.12 -25.79
N ASP A 519 -15.55 30.01 -25.19
CA ASP A 519 -15.91 28.64 -25.55
C ASP A 519 -16.82 27.95 -24.50
N GLY A 520 -17.13 28.66 -23.41
CA GLY A 520 -17.94 28.15 -22.29
C GLY A 520 -17.23 27.07 -21.47
N VAL A 521 -15.93 26.84 -21.71
CA VAL A 521 -15.15 25.83 -21.05
C VAL A 521 -14.69 26.34 -19.69
N GLU A 522 -14.80 25.48 -18.70
CA GLU A 522 -14.36 25.80 -17.35
C GLU A 522 -12.83 25.72 -17.24
N THR A 523 -12.16 26.87 -17.14
CA THR A 523 -10.75 26.89 -16.69
C THR A 523 -10.73 26.80 -15.18
N VAL A 524 -10.44 25.62 -14.64
CA VAL A 524 -10.35 25.41 -13.19
C VAL A 524 -9.06 26.06 -12.70
N PHE A 525 -9.17 27.25 -12.11
CA PHE A 525 -8.12 27.86 -11.31
C PHE A 525 -8.40 27.57 -9.85
N TYR A 526 -7.56 26.75 -9.21
CA TYR A 526 -7.41 26.80 -7.77
C TYR A 526 -6.11 27.54 -7.46
N THR A 527 -6.24 28.57 -6.63
CA THR A 527 -5.19 29.14 -5.78
C THR A 527 -4.73 28.13 -4.76
#